data_AF-A0A928E5V7-F1
#
_entry.id   AF-A0A928E5V7-F1
#
_cell.length_a   1.000
_cell.length_b   1.000
_cell.length_c   1.000
_cell.angle_alpha   90.00
_cell.angle_beta   90.00
_cell.angle_gamma   90.00
#
_symmetry.space_group_name_H-M   'P 1'
#
loop_
_entity.id
_entity.type
_entity.pdbx_description
1 polymer ?
#
loop_
_entity_poly.entity_id
_entity_poly.type
_entity_poly.pdbx_seq_one_letter_code
_entity_poly.pdbx_strand_id
1 'polypeptide(L)'
;MHKKTKIILFISVIILVVTVAFVVLRPNPSVYDPSSVPEGYVVYTPGEVIDFSQTGNSLNFAPADGRWGGQEPKHRCITAKTAELKLFIPDGAGADFRFGIEASGVYDPEDGCQKITVYANDVQIADWCMGRRSEYTVMIPAKIMQDNHINIRFEVAKPYISDVDVRTLGAAVRQIYLDKLVGQQTKRKISLWIQQKMWGGHVENPYNTKSEPKQAK
;
A
#
# COMPACT_ATOMS: atom_id res chain seq x y z
N MET A 1 -1.70 46.04 30.96
CA MET A 1 -1.47 45.59 29.55
C MET A 1 -0.45 44.45 29.37
N HIS A 2 0.17 43.87 30.41
CA HIS A 2 1.30 42.92 30.21
C HIS A 2 0.99 41.43 30.09
N LYS A 3 -0.24 40.97 30.43
CA LYS A 3 -0.54 39.52 30.50
C LYS A 3 -0.88 38.91 29.12
N LYS A 4 -1.60 39.66 28.27
CA LYS A 4 -2.00 39.20 26.92
C LYS A 4 -0.81 39.07 25.97
N THR A 5 0.16 39.98 26.04
CA THR A 5 1.35 39.95 25.17
C THR A 5 2.26 38.74 25.45
N LYS A 6 2.37 38.30 26.71
CA LYS A 6 3.15 37.12 27.08
C LYS A 6 2.53 35.81 26.57
N ILE A 7 1.20 35.71 26.57
CA ILE A 7 0.47 34.52 26.08
C ILE A 7 0.62 34.38 24.57
N ILE A 8 0.51 35.48 23.82
CA ILE A 8 0.67 35.47 22.36
C ILE A 8 2.09 35.05 21.97
N LEU A 9 3.12 35.57 22.66
CA LEU A 9 4.50 35.18 22.39
C LEU A 9 4.74 33.68 22.67
N PHE A 10 4.14 33.14 23.73
CA PHE A 10 4.31 31.73 24.11
C PHE A 10 3.65 30.80 23.09
N ILE A 11 2.45 31.14 22.59
CA ILE A 11 1.76 30.37 21.55
C ILE A 11 2.55 30.40 20.24
N SER A 12 3.07 31.56 19.84
CA SER A 12 3.88 31.68 18.61
C SER A 12 5.17 30.88 18.68
N VAL A 13 5.83 30.82 19.85
CA VAL A 13 7.02 29.99 20.04
C VAL A 13 6.68 28.50 20.00
N ILE A 14 5.56 28.07 20.59
CA ILE A 14 5.11 26.67 20.49
C ILE A 14 4.80 26.30 19.05
N ILE A 15 4.07 27.15 18.31
CA ILE A 15 3.78 26.90 16.90
C ILE A 15 5.08 26.81 16.10
N LEU A 16 6.02 27.74 16.29
CA LEU A 16 7.31 27.71 15.60
C LEU A 16 8.10 26.43 15.93
N VAL A 17 8.15 26.02 17.20
CA VAL A 17 8.83 24.79 17.62
C VAL A 17 8.13 23.55 17.04
N VAL A 18 6.80 23.52 16.98
CA VAL A 18 6.04 22.42 16.36
C VAL A 18 6.29 22.37 14.86
N THR A 19 6.33 23.50 14.16
CA THR A 19 6.60 23.56 12.72
C THR A 19 8.05 23.18 12.41
N VAL A 20 9.02 23.67 13.18
CA VAL A 20 10.44 23.31 13.03
C VAL A 20 10.66 21.84 13.38
N ALA A 21 10.00 21.32 14.42
CA ALA A 21 10.01 19.89 14.73
C ALA A 21 9.41 19.07 13.57
N PHE A 22 8.32 19.51 12.94
CA PHE A 22 7.75 18.84 11.77
C PHE A 22 8.69 18.84 10.55
N VAL A 23 9.50 19.89 10.38
CA VAL A 23 10.47 20.01 9.29
C VAL A 23 11.74 19.20 9.55
N VAL A 24 12.24 19.19 10.79
CA VAL A 24 13.50 18.53 11.19
C VAL A 24 13.31 17.05 11.55
N LEU A 25 12.11 16.64 11.96
CA LEU A 25 11.79 15.25 12.33
C LEU A 25 11.00 14.52 11.24
N ARG A 26 11.22 14.86 9.97
CA ARG A 26 10.93 13.85 8.94
C ARG A 26 11.75 12.62 9.33
N PRO A 27 11.14 11.45 9.55
CA PRO A 27 11.92 10.24 9.71
C PRO A 27 12.90 10.22 8.55
N ASN A 28 14.20 10.08 8.86
CA ASN A 28 15.23 9.93 7.86
C ASN A 28 14.68 8.89 6.87
N PRO A 29 14.45 9.25 5.59
CA PRO A 29 13.95 8.25 4.65
C PRO A 29 14.90 7.08 4.80
N SER A 30 14.37 5.89 5.06
CA SER A 30 15.19 4.69 4.98
C SER A 30 16.00 4.84 3.70
N VAL A 31 17.33 4.76 3.81
CA VAL A 31 18.18 4.91 2.66
C VAL A 31 17.80 3.76 1.76
N TYR A 32 16.96 4.05 0.75
CA TYR A 32 16.47 3.09 -0.19
C TYR A 32 17.70 2.50 -0.87
N ASP A 33 17.94 1.22 -0.59
CA ASP A 33 18.99 0.45 -1.25
C ASP A 33 18.36 -0.22 -2.46
N PRO A 34 18.70 0.20 -3.70
CA PRO A 34 18.15 -0.42 -4.90
C PRO A 34 18.45 -1.92 -5.01
N SER A 35 19.50 -2.41 -4.34
CA SER A 35 19.86 -3.83 -4.33
C SER A 35 18.93 -4.68 -3.45
N SER A 36 18.07 -4.05 -2.64
CA SER A 36 17.08 -4.74 -1.80
C SER A 36 15.77 -5.10 -2.51
N VAL A 37 15.58 -4.64 -3.75
CA VAL A 37 14.37 -4.94 -4.54
C VAL A 37 14.49 -6.35 -5.12
N PRO A 38 13.59 -7.29 -4.79
CA PRO A 38 13.64 -8.64 -5.35
C PRO A 38 13.43 -8.63 -6.87
N GLU A 39 13.99 -9.63 -7.56
CA GLU A 39 13.81 -9.77 -9.01
C GLU A 39 12.32 -9.83 -9.40
N GLY A 40 11.95 -9.05 -10.41
CA GLY A 40 10.57 -8.96 -10.89
C GLY A 40 9.64 -8.09 -10.05
N TYR A 41 10.12 -7.44 -8.99
CA TYR A 41 9.38 -6.43 -8.23
C TYR A 41 9.76 -5.01 -8.65
N VAL A 42 8.81 -4.09 -8.51
CA VAL A 42 8.96 -2.69 -8.89
C VAL A 42 8.71 -1.81 -7.67
N VAL A 43 9.55 -0.80 -7.48
CA VAL A 43 9.38 0.15 -6.38
C VAL A 43 8.06 0.91 -6.54
N TYR A 44 7.25 0.90 -5.50
CA TYR A 44 5.99 1.61 -5.43
C TYR A 44 5.99 2.56 -4.24
N THR A 45 5.57 3.80 -4.48
CA THR A 45 5.41 4.80 -3.42
C THR A 45 3.96 4.78 -2.92
N PRO A 46 3.70 4.55 -1.62
CA PRO A 46 2.33 4.57 -1.09
C PRO A 46 1.57 5.85 -1.44
N GLY A 47 0.34 5.68 -1.94
CA GLY A 47 -0.51 6.77 -2.45
C GLY A 47 -0.25 7.17 -3.90
N GLU A 48 0.76 6.62 -4.57
CA GLU A 48 0.94 6.77 -6.01
C GLU A 48 -0.20 6.07 -6.76
N VAL A 49 -0.79 6.73 -7.75
CA VAL A 49 -1.79 6.08 -8.62
C VAL A 49 -1.06 5.42 -9.78
N ILE A 50 -1.30 4.12 -9.95
CA ILE A 50 -0.92 3.38 -11.15
C ILE A 50 -2.05 3.59 -12.17
N ASP A 51 -1.81 4.42 -13.18
CA ASP A 51 -2.75 4.71 -14.26
C ASP A 51 -2.57 3.73 -15.41
N PHE A 52 -3.65 3.01 -15.73
CA PHE A 52 -3.73 2.01 -16.79
C PHE A 52 -4.25 2.59 -18.12
N SER A 53 -4.49 3.90 -18.21
CA SER A 53 -4.77 4.56 -19.48
C SER A 53 -3.59 4.48 -20.47
N GLN A 54 -3.82 4.79 -21.74
CA GLN A 54 -2.81 4.81 -22.82
C GLN A 54 -1.59 5.69 -22.50
N THR A 55 -1.78 6.74 -21.72
CA THR A 55 -0.72 7.69 -21.33
C THR A 55 -0.26 7.49 -19.89
N GLY A 56 -0.79 6.48 -19.20
CA GLY A 56 -0.51 6.20 -17.79
C GLY A 56 0.82 5.47 -17.58
N ASN A 57 1.21 5.32 -16.31
CA ASN A 57 2.47 4.72 -15.88
C ASN A 57 2.40 3.19 -15.67
N SER A 58 1.27 2.53 -15.98
CA SER A 58 1.07 1.10 -15.67
C SER A 58 2.10 0.15 -16.29
N LEU A 59 2.76 0.49 -17.41
CA LEU A 59 3.82 -0.35 -18.00
C LEU A 59 5.00 -0.56 -17.06
N ASN A 60 5.22 0.36 -16.12
CA ASN A 60 6.27 0.22 -15.11
C ASN A 60 5.94 -0.89 -14.11
N PHE A 61 4.67 -1.22 -13.89
CA PHE A 61 4.20 -2.11 -12.83
C PHE A 61 3.56 -3.41 -13.35
N ALA A 62 2.98 -3.35 -14.55
CA ALA A 62 2.25 -4.41 -15.24
C ALA A 62 2.86 -4.59 -16.64
N PRO A 63 4.01 -5.27 -16.76
CA PRO A 63 4.62 -5.49 -18.07
C PRO A 63 3.67 -6.29 -18.99
N ALA A 64 3.80 -6.09 -20.30
CA ALA A 64 3.01 -6.80 -21.30
C ALA A 64 3.53 -8.24 -21.47
N ASP A 65 3.21 -9.10 -20.50
CA ASP A 65 3.60 -10.53 -20.45
C ASP A 65 2.47 -11.47 -20.92
N GLY A 66 1.42 -10.90 -21.52
CA GLY A 66 0.21 -11.63 -21.95
C GLY A 66 -0.87 -11.77 -20.88
N ARG A 67 -0.58 -11.45 -19.61
CA ARG A 67 -1.59 -11.44 -18.53
C ARG A 67 -2.34 -10.11 -18.45
N TRP A 68 -1.62 -9.04 -18.77
CA TRP A 68 -2.17 -7.71 -19.00
C TRP A 68 -2.19 -7.41 -20.49
N GLY A 69 -3.33 -6.94 -20.99
CA GLY A 69 -3.47 -6.43 -22.35
C GLY A 69 -2.63 -5.17 -22.58
N GLY A 70 -2.60 -4.67 -23.82
CA GLY A 70 -2.01 -3.35 -24.11
C GLY A 70 -2.74 -2.20 -23.42
N GLN A 71 -2.08 -1.04 -23.30
CA GLN A 71 -2.75 0.18 -22.84
C GLN A 71 -3.73 0.69 -23.89
N GLU A 72 -4.99 0.81 -23.48
CA GLU A 72 -6.10 1.37 -24.25
C GLU A 72 -6.40 2.79 -23.75
N PRO A 73 -7.21 3.60 -24.46
CA PRO A 73 -7.38 5.03 -24.16
C PRO A 73 -7.71 5.38 -22.70
N LYS A 74 -8.33 4.46 -21.95
CA LYS A 74 -8.76 4.69 -20.57
C LYS A 74 -8.38 3.59 -19.57
N HIS A 75 -7.83 2.46 -20.04
CA HIS A 75 -7.67 1.25 -19.22
C HIS A 75 -6.70 0.24 -19.85
N ARG A 76 -6.37 -0.82 -19.11
CA ARG A 76 -5.89 -2.09 -19.67
C ARG A 76 -6.81 -3.20 -19.24
N CYS A 77 -6.89 -4.23 -20.08
CA CYS A 77 -7.62 -5.43 -19.74
C CYS A 77 -6.73 -6.45 -19.02
N ILE A 78 -7.30 -7.20 -18.08
CA ILE A 78 -6.77 -8.51 -17.71
C ILE A 78 -7.13 -9.47 -18.84
N THR A 79 -6.12 -10.06 -19.50
CA THR A 79 -6.27 -10.89 -20.71
C THR A 79 -6.03 -12.39 -20.47
N ALA A 80 -5.86 -12.78 -19.21
CA ALA A 80 -5.65 -14.16 -18.79
C ALA A 80 -6.52 -14.49 -17.57
N LYS A 81 -6.53 -15.77 -17.17
CA LYS A 81 -7.19 -16.19 -15.92
C LYS A 81 -6.56 -15.55 -14.68
N THR A 82 -5.31 -15.11 -14.79
CA THR A 82 -4.56 -14.51 -13.68
C THR A 82 -3.75 -13.32 -14.17
N ALA A 83 -3.70 -12.25 -13.38
CA ALA A 83 -2.78 -11.13 -13.58
C ALA A 83 -2.19 -10.68 -12.25
N GLU A 84 -0.99 -10.12 -12.26
CA GLU A 84 -0.23 -9.81 -11.05
C GLU A 84 0.37 -8.40 -11.08
N LEU A 85 0.53 -7.82 -9.89
CA LEU A 85 1.38 -6.65 -9.63
C LEU A 85 2.36 -6.99 -8.50
N LYS A 86 3.65 -6.97 -8.81
CA LYS A 86 4.72 -7.25 -7.85
C LYS A 86 5.36 -5.95 -7.42
N LEU A 87 5.01 -5.50 -6.22
CA LEU A 87 5.36 -4.18 -5.71
C LEU A 87 6.33 -4.30 -4.52
N PHE A 88 7.40 -3.54 -4.56
CA PHE A 88 8.28 -3.31 -3.42
C PHE A 88 7.97 -1.94 -2.83
N ILE A 89 7.63 -1.89 -1.54
CA ILE A 89 7.21 -0.68 -0.84
C ILE A 89 8.27 -0.36 0.23
N PRO A 90 9.15 0.63 0.01
CA PRO A 90 10.11 1.05 1.03
C PRO A 90 9.40 1.35 2.35
N ASP A 91 9.91 0.78 3.45
CA ASP A 91 9.30 0.83 4.79
C ASP A 91 7.85 0.28 4.86
N GLY A 92 7.47 -0.63 3.97
CA GLY A 92 6.14 -1.23 3.93
C GLY A 92 5.84 -2.19 5.08
N ALA A 93 6.87 -2.83 5.64
CA ALA A 93 6.71 -3.81 6.71
C ALA A 93 6.04 -3.22 7.95
N GLY A 94 5.11 -3.99 8.54
CA GLY A 94 4.43 -3.61 9.79
C GLY A 94 3.34 -2.54 9.66
N ALA A 95 2.98 -2.13 8.44
CA ALA A 95 1.87 -1.23 8.16
C ALA A 95 0.70 -1.96 7.50
N ASP A 96 -0.53 -1.58 7.86
CA ASP A 96 -1.71 -1.96 7.11
C ASP A 96 -1.82 -1.08 5.86
N PHE A 97 -2.40 -1.59 4.78
CA PHE A 97 -2.65 -0.82 3.56
C PHE A 97 -4.11 -0.86 3.17
N ARG A 98 -4.61 0.23 2.59
CA ARG A 98 -5.85 0.21 1.80
C ARG A 98 -5.45 -0.01 0.35
N PHE A 99 -5.88 -1.11 -0.23
CA PHE A 99 -5.77 -1.38 -1.65
C PHE A 99 -7.06 -0.95 -2.34
N GLY A 100 -6.93 -0.22 -3.45
CA GLY A 100 -8.06 0.23 -4.25
C GLY A 100 -7.79 0.03 -5.74
N ILE A 101 -8.86 -0.31 -6.46
CA ILE A 101 -8.87 -0.42 -7.92
C ILE A 101 -10.12 0.27 -8.48
N GLU A 102 -9.94 1.05 -9.53
CA GLU A 102 -11.04 1.52 -10.36
C GLU A 102 -11.11 0.63 -11.62
N ALA A 103 -12.19 -0.14 -11.73
CA ALA A 103 -12.35 -1.10 -12.83
C ALA A 103 -13.81 -1.36 -13.18
N SER A 104 -14.04 -1.96 -14.34
CA SER A 104 -15.29 -2.63 -14.71
C SER A 104 -15.01 -4.09 -15.07
N GLY A 105 -15.96 -4.97 -14.77
CA GLY A 105 -15.90 -6.34 -15.23
C GLY A 105 -16.18 -6.45 -16.72
N VAL A 106 -15.59 -7.45 -17.37
CA VAL A 106 -15.88 -7.86 -18.74
C VAL A 106 -16.38 -9.30 -18.67
N TYR A 107 -17.67 -9.49 -18.88
CA TYR A 107 -18.38 -10.74 -18.60
C TYR A 107 -19.50 -10.95 -19.62
N ASP A 108 -19.97 -12.21 -19.73
CA ASP A 108 -21.20 -12.52 -20.45
C ASP A 108 -22.39 -11.84 -19.76
N PRO A 109 -23.25 -11.08 -20.46
CA PRO A 109 -24.41 -10.44 -19.86
C PRO A 109 -25.29 -11.35 -18.97
N GLU A 110 -25.35 -12.65 -19.25
CA GLU A 110 -26.11 -13.63 -18.46
C GLU A 110 -25.53 -13.88 -17.05
N ASP A 111 -24.22 -13.68 -16.88
CA ASP A 111 -23.54 -13.87 -15.58
C ASP A 111 -23.78 -12.70 -14.61
N GLY A 112 -24.25 -11.55 -15.09
CA GLY A 112 -24.57 -10.35 -14.31
C GLY A 112 -23.36 -9.55 -13.78
N CYS A 113 -22.23 -10.21 -13.50
CA CYS A 113 -20.95 -9.58 -13.18
C CYS A 113 -19.75 -10.51 -13.46
N GLN A 114 -18.57 -9.92 -13.62
CA GLN A 114 -17.31 -10.66 -13.60
C GLN A 114 -16.89 -10.93 -12.15
N LYS A 115 -16.75 -12.20 -11.78
CA LYS A 115 -16.19 -12.58 -10.48
C LYS A 115 -14.65 -12.53 -10.53
N ILE A 116 -14.05 -11.82 -9.58
CA ILE A 116 -12.60 -11.65 -9.45
C ILE A 116 -12.19 -11.85 -8.00
N THR A 117 -11.34 -12.84 -7.77
CA THR A 117 -10.72 -13.08 -6.47
C THR A 117 -9.38 -12.38 -6.42
N VAL A 118 -9.07 -11.69 -5.31
CA VAL A 118 -7.82 -10.95 -5.14
C VAL A 118 -7.02 -11.56 -4.00
N TYR A 119 -5.73 -11.77 -4.27
CA TYR A 119 -4.77 -12.29 -3.32
C TYR A 119 -3.65 -11.27 -3.11
N ALA A 120 -3.15 -11.20 -1.88
CA ALA A 120 -1.90 -10.54 -1.54
C ALA A 120 -0.96 -11.59 -0.93
N ASN A 121 0.23 -11.79 -1.51
CA ASN A 121 1.19 -12.81 -1.09
C ASN A 121 0.50 -14.18 -0.81
N ASP A 122 -0.28 -14.65 -1.78
CA ASP A 122 -1.07 -15.89 -1.76
C ASP A 122 -2.21 -15.98 -0.71
N VAL A 123 -2.42 -14.93 0.07
CA VAL A 123 -3.58 -14.82 0.98
C VAL A 123 -4.73 -14.15 0.24
N GLN A 124 -5.87 -14.82 0.14
CA GLN A 124 -7.09 -14.20 -0.39
C GLN A 124 -7.51 -13.03 0.50
N ILE A 125 -7.61 -11.84 -0.09
CA ILE A 125 -8.01 -10.61 0.60
C ILE A 125 -9.41 -10.16 0.21
N ALA A 126 -9.85 -10.44 -1.02
CA ALA A 126 -11.17 -10.05 -1.51
C ALA A 126 -11.75 -11.06 -2.51
N ASP A 127 -13.08 -11.02 -2.62
CA ASP A 127 -13.83 -11.60 -3.73
C ASP A 127 -14.82 -10.52 -4.22
N TRP A 128 -14.71 -10.14 -5.48
CA TRP A 128 -15.44 -9.03 -6.08
C TRP A 128 -16.32 -9.50 -7.22
N CYS A 129 -17.56 -9.01 -7.23
CA CYS A 129 -18.50 -9.13 -8.34
C CYS A 129 -18.48 -7.81 -9.11
N MET A 130 -17.66 -7.74 -10.16
CA MET A 130 -17.43 -6.53 -10.94
C MET A 130 -18.45 -6.39 -12.08
N GLY A 131 -19.34 -5.42 -11.95
CA GLY A 131 -20.27 -5.04 -13.01
C GLY A 131 -19.78 -3.82 -13.80
N ARG A 132 -20.58 -2.75 -13.74
CA ARG A 132 -20.20 -1.43 -14.26
C ARG A 132 -18.97 -0.89 -13.54
N ARG A 133 -18.37 0.14 -14.14
CA ARG A 133 -17.22 0.84 -13.57
C ARG A 133 -17.53 1.32 -12.15
N SER A 134 -16.71 0.88 -11.20
CA SER A 134 -16.77 1.25 -9.79
C SER A 134 -15.37 1.24 -9.20
N GLU A 135 -15.25 1.83 -8.02
CA GLU A 135 -14.12 1.62 -7.14
C GLU A 135 -14.37 0.37 -6.28
N TYR A 136 -13.38 -0.51 -6.19
CA TYR A 136 -13.35 -1.68 -5.32
C TYR A 136 -12.17 -1.55 -4.37
N THR A 137 -12.40 -1.71 -3.07
CA THR A 137 -11.35 -1.52 -2.07
C THR A 137 -11.33 -2.64 -1.05
N VAL A 138 -10.16 -2.90 -0.49
CA VAL A 138 -9.94 -3.90 0.54
C VAL A 138 -8.73 -3.53 1.39
N MET A 139 -8.77 -3.97 2.64
CA MET A 139 -7.66 -3.83 3.57
C MET A 139 -6.64 -4.95 3.38
N ILE A 140 -5.36 -4.61 3.36
CA ILE A 140 -4.25 -5.56 3.41
C ILE A 140 -3.61 -5.44 4.79
N PRO A 141 -3.81 -6.42 5.68
CA PRO A 141 -3.18 -6.45 6.99
C PRO A 141 -1.65 -6.50 6.90
N ALA A 142 -0.98 -5.82 7.83
CA ALA A 142 0.49 -5.77 7.93
C ALA A 142 1.17 -7.14 7.94
N LYS A 143 0.49 -8.18 8.47
CA LYS A 143 1.00 -9.56 8.52
C LYS A 143 1.14 -10.24 7.16
N ILE A 144 0.49 -9.71 6.11
CA ILE A 144 0.57 -10.25 4.75
C ILE A 144 1.81 -9.71 4.03
N MET A 145 2.26 -8.49 4.38
CA MET A 145 3.49 -7.91 3.84
C MET A 145 4.69 -8.77 4.25
N GLN A 146 5.48 -9.20 3.27
CA GLN A 146 6.70 -9.99 3.48
C GLN A 146 7.87 -9.10 3.08
N ASP A 147 8.84 -8.85 3.96
CA ASP A 147 10.08 -8.11 3.65
C ASP A 147 9.90 -6.90 2.71
N ASN A 148 8.96 -6.02 3.03
CA ASN A 148 8.62 -4.81 2.25
C ASN A 148 8.06 -5.05 0.84
N HIS A 149 7.74 -6.28 0.44
CA HIS A 149 7.18 -6.61 -0.87
C HIS A 149 5.79 -7.27 -0.78
N ILE A 150 5.02 -7.04 -1.84
CA ILE A 150 3.68 -7.56 -1.99
C ILE A 150 3.39 -7.93 -3.46
N ASN A 151 2.94 -9.17 -3.68
CA ASN A 151 2.37 -9.61 -4.93
C ASN A 151 0.85 -9.56 -4.84
N ILE A 152 0.23 -8.65 -5.59
CA ILE A 152 -1.24 -8.59 -5.74
C ILE A 152 -1.62 -9.41 -6.96
N ARG A 153 -2.27 -10.55 -6.75
CA ARG A 153 -2.77 -11.43 -7.82
C ARG A 153 -4.28 -11.30 -7.95
N PHE A 154 -4.74 -11.12 -9.18
CA PHE A 154 -6.14 -11.19 -9.56
C PHE A 154 -6.41 -12.53 -10.22
N GLU A 155 -7.45 -13.23 -9.81
CA GLU A 155 -7.94 -14.46 -10.44
C GLU A 155 -9.34 -14.22 -10.99
N VAL A 156 -9.49 -14.42 -12.30
CA VAL A 156 -10.72 -14.16 -13.05
C VAL A 156 -11.49 -15.46 -13.19
N ALA A 157 -12.67 -15.54 -12.58
CA ALA A 157 -13.52 -16.72 -12.70
C ALA A 157 -14.31 -16.68 -14.02
N LYS A 158 -14.08 -17.65 -14.91
CA LYS A 158 -14.68 -17.71 -16.26
C LYS A 158 -14.48 -16.39 -17.04
N PRO A 159 -13.25 -16.07 -17.48
CA PRO A 159 -13.04 -14.88 -18.29
C PRO A 159 -13.85 -14.95 -19.60
N TYR A 160 -14.32 -13.81 -20.06
CA TYR A 160 -15.18 -13.67 -21.22
C TYR A 160 -14.39 -13.56 -22.53
N ILE A 161 -14.88 -14.20 -23.58
CA ILE A 161 -14.38 -14.06 -24.95
C ILE A 161 -15.58 -13.63 -25.78
N SER A 162 -15.46 -12.53 -26.51
CA SER A 162 -16.52 -12.02 -27.36
C SER A 162 -16.27 -12.37 -28.83
N ASP A 163 -17.30 -12.31 -29.67
CA ASP A 163 -17.16 -12.55 -31.12
C ASP A 163 -16.30 -11.49 -31.84
N VAL A 164 -16.13 -10.31 -31.23
CA VAL A 164 -15.39 -9.18 -31.81
C VAL A 164 -13.98 -9.01 -31.26
N ASP A 165 -13.71 -9.61 -30.10
CA ASP A 165 -12.43 -9.54 -29.41
C ASP A 165 -12.01 -10.95 -28.98
N VAL A 166 -10.99 -11.46 -29.65
CA VAL A 166 -10.45 -12.81 -29.46
C VAL A 166 -9.68 -12.98 -28.14
N ARG A 167 -9.49 -11.90 -27.38
CA ARG A 167 -8.83 -11.95 -26.07
C ARG A 167 -9.76 -12.58 -25.03
N THR A 168 -9.15 -13.25 -24.05
CA THR A 168 -9.82 -13.80 -22.87
C THR A 168 -9.84 -12.73 -21.77
N LEU A 169 -10.93 -11.96 -21.69
CA LEU A 169 -11.02 -10.74 -20.89
C LEU A 169 -11.63 -11.00 -19.50
N GLY A 170 -11.07 -10.36 -18.47
CA GLY A 170 -11.64 -10.37 -17.12
C GLY A 170 -12.14 -9.01 -16.68
N ALA A 171 -11.23 -8.04 -16.52
CA ALA A 171 -11.61 -6.69 -16.12
C ALA A 171 -10.88 -5.65 -16.97
N ALA A 172 -11.56 -4.53 -17.20
CA ALA A 172 -10.98 -3.31 -17.70
C ALA A 172 -10.58 -2.43 -16.51
N VAL A 173 -9.28 -2.39 -16.23
CA VAL A 173 -8.67 -1.70 -15.08
C VAL A 173 -8.20 -0.31 -15.50
N ARG A 174 -8.64 0.72 -14.79
CA ARG A 174 -8.26 2.11 -15.04
C ARG A 174 -7.16 2.58 -14.11
N GLN A 175 -7.29 2.31 -12.82
CA GLN A 175 -6.38 2.82 -11.81
C GLN A 175 -6.23 1.82 -10.68
N ILE A 176 -5.03 1.75 -10.10
CA ILE A 176 -4.74 1.01 -8.88
C ILE A 176 -3.96 1.92 -7.93
N TYR A 177 -4.22 1.80 -6.63
CA TYR A 177 -3.45 2.49 -5.59
C TYR A 177 -3.38 1.65 -4.31
N LEU A 178 -2.30 1.84 -3.54
CA LEU A 178 -2.12 1.32 -2.19
C LEU A 178 -1.78 2.47 -1.24
N ASP A 179 -2.69 2.79 -0.33
CA ASP A 179 -2.45 3.80 0.71
C ASP A 179 -1.92 3.14 1.97
N LYS A 180 -0.79 3.64 2.48
CA LYS A 180 -0.25 3.21 3.77
C LYS A 180 -1.13 3.76 4.89
N LEU A 181 -1.71 2.87 5.69
CA LEU A 181 -2.43 3.24 6.88
C LEU A 181 -1.46 3.25 8.06
N VAL A 182 -1.62 4.22 8.96
CA VAL A 182 -0.72 4.38 10.10
C VAL A 182 -0.87 3.19 11.05
N GLY A 183 0.04 2.22 10.92
CA GLY A 183 0.06 1.02 11.75
C GLY A 183 0.24 1.32 13.24
N GLN A 184 -0.22 0.39 14.09
CA GLN A 184 -0.06 0.42 15.55
C GLN A 184 1.41 0.63 15.97
N GLN A 185 2.35 0.06 15.22
CA GLN A 185 3.80 0.23 15.41
C GLN A 185 4.25 1.68 15.25
N THR A 186 3.76 2.39 14.22
CA THR A 186 4.05 3.81 13.99
C THR A 186 3.43 4.68 15.08
N LYS A 187 2.21 4.39 15.52
CA LYS A 187 1.59 5.06 16.69
C LYS A 187 2.42 4.84 17.96
N ARG A 188 2.91 3.62 18.20
CA ARG A 188 3.81 3.30 19.33
C ARG A 188 5.15 4.01 19.24
N LYS A 189 5.79 4.04 18.06
CA LYS A 189 7.06 4.78 17.86
C LYS A 189 6.88 6.28 18.08
N ILE A 190 5.80 6.87 17.57
CA ILE A 190 5.44 8.27 17.83
C ILE A 190 5.20 8.49 19.33
N SER A 191 4.45 7.61 19.98
CA SER A 191 4.17 7.70 21.42
C SER A 191 5.43 7.59 22.28
N LEU A 192 6.31 6.63 22.00
CA LEU A 192 7.58 6.44 22.70
C LEU A 192 8.52 7.63 22.48
N TRP A 193 8.57 8.17 21.26
CA TRP A 193 9.36 9.36 20.94
C TRP A 193 8.85 10.60 21.69
N ILE A 194 7.53 10.81 21.74
CA ILE A 194 6.90 11.88 22.54
C ILE A 194 7.27 11.71 24.02
N GLN A 195 7.20 10.49 24.56
CA GLN A 195 7.56 10.22 25.95
C GLN A 195 9.04 10.51 26.23
N GLN A 196 9.97 10.06 25.38
CA GLN A 196 11.40 10.32 25.53
C GLN A 196 11.74 11.83 25.49
N LYS A 197 11.12 12.58 24.59
CA LYS A 197 11.38 14.02 24.43
C LYS A 197 10.73 14.89 25.51
N MET A 198 9.59 14.48 26.04
CA MET A 198 8.85 15.24 27.05
C MET A 198 9.37 14.99 28.48
N TRP A 199 9.96 13.82 28.76
CA TRP A 199 10.30 13.42 30.14
C TRP A 199 11.79 13.20 30.41
N GLY A 200 12.66 13.34 29.40
CA GLY A 200 14.12 13.45 29.59
C GLY A 200 14.83 12.31 30.34
N GLY A 201 14.14 11.19 30.60
CA GLY A 201 14.62 10.09 31.43
C GLY A 201 14.70 8.79 30.64
N HIS A 202 15.73 7.99 30.94
CA HIS A 202 15.98 6.64 30.42
C HIS A 202 14.68 5.84 30.23
N VAL A 203 14.35 5.53 28.97
CA VAL A 203 13.34 4.51 28.66
C VAL A 203 14.09 3.18 28.62
N GLU A 204 13.84 2.31 29.59
CA GLU A 204 14.34 0.94 29.55
C GLU A 204 13.83 0.24 28.30
N ASN A 205 14.74 -0.43 27.60
CA ASN A 205 14.42 -1.25 26.44
C ASN A 205 13.71 -2.53 26.93
N PRO A 206 12.42 -2.74 26.64
CA PRO A 206 11.69 -3.92 27.13
C PRO A 206 12.15 -5.23 26.47
N TYR A 207 13.08 -5.18 25.51
CA TYR A 207 13.71 -6.36 24.89
C TYR A 207 15.05 -6.75 25.52
N ASN A 208 15.45 -6.15 26.65
CA ASN A 208 16.61 -6.65 27.41
C ASN A 208 16.24 -7.90 28.21
N THR A 209 16.07 -9.03 27.54
CA THR A 209 16.07 -10.36 28.19
C THR A 209 17.51 -10.75 28.52
N LYS A 210 18.10 -10.10 29.53
CA LYS A 210 19.21 -10.72 30.27
C LYS A 210 18.58 -11.66 31.29
N SER A 211 18.56 -12.95 30.94
CA SER A 211 18.38 -14.02 31.92
C SER A 211 19.55 -14.01 32.90
N GLU A 212 19.35 -13.46 34.09
CA GLU A 212 20.26 -13.70 35.22
C GLU A 212 20.11 -15.15 35.71
N PRO A 213 21.21 -15.82 36.07
CA PRO A 213 21.19 -17.19 36.55
C PRO A 213 20.69 -17.24 37.99
N LYS A 214 19.76 -18.17 38.27
CA LYS A 214 19.41 -18.54 39.64
C LYS A 214 20.62 -19.22 40.29
N GLN A 215 21.30 -18.53 41.21
CA GLN A 215 22.07 -19.20 42.25
C GLN A 215 21.11 -19.63 43.36
N ALA A 216 20.99 -20.93 43.58
CA ALA A 216 20.42 -21.50 44.80
C ALA A 216 21.57 -22.08 45.63
N LYS A 217 21.57 -21.71 46.91
CA LYS A 217 22.35 -22.32 47.99
C LYS A 217 21.92 -23.76 48.25
#